data_AF-A0A532C6V9-F1
#
_entry.id   AF-A0A532C6V9-F1
#
_cell.length_a   1.000
_cell.length_b   1.000
_cell.length_c   1.000
_cell.angle_alpha   90.00
_cell.angle_beta   90.00
_cell.angle_gamma   90.00
#
_symmetry.space_group_name_H-M   'P 1'
#
loop_
_entity.id
_entity.type
_entity.pdbx_description
1 polymer ?
#
loop_
_entity_poly.entity_id
_entity_poly.type
_entity_poly.pdbx_seq_one_letter_code
_entity_poly.pdbx_strand_id
1 'polypeptide(L)'
;RYAYAVTRQADGALTVQGAVVLRSDQGERLTGDDKAASIIQARYDASAAAQDVAARFSFQGYGNGVEYGASKLRSLVERHDGNVRDDRGQIVGDEKLAGDLVQKEWRGDLHSRKGRDVMHLIMSARAGTNVEAFENAARDFLAEQFAGHRYVFAMHDPANDPKEEGEGGKRPHVHAHAIITMRSESGDRIETTPQVFREWRATMAQMARAQGIAMEMTDRREFASPPAFTRNQVRPVSREGRTEHVGTSEAAQGRYDAQRGGRRILAKAERSREYAIKATQSWEKIALASGDRRVVAYAEQQRDHLTASLSAGQTEASVNVVHADFGSKFRANLVTLQKAVLEGPEMRETTRAEFEAYEKKVETALFRLERSVGPVER
;
A
#
# COMPACT_ATOMS: atom_id res chain seq x y z
N ARG A 1 -8.35 14.50 -20.79
CA ARG A 1 -7.02 13.92 -21.09
C ARG A 1 -7.21 12.64 -21.89
N TYR A 2 -6.41 12.42 -22.93
CA TYR A 2 -6.41 11.18 -23.71
C TYR A 2 -5.04 10.94 -24.34
N ALA A 3 -4.80 9.71 -24.80
CA ALA A 3 -3.69 9.35 -25.66
C ALA A 3 -4.17 8.33 -26.70
N TYR A 4 -3.60 8.35 -27.90
CA TYR A 4 -4.08 7.58 -29.03
C TYR A 4 -2.96 7.15 -29.98
N ALA A 5 -3.22 6.07 -30.70
CA ALA A 5 -2.48 5.63 -31.87
C ALA A 5 -3.44 5.56 -33.07
N VAL A 6 -2.91 5.76 -34.27
CA VAL A 6 -3.67 5.72 -35.51
C VAL A 6 -3.06 4.67 -36.43
N THR A 7 -3.86 3.73 -36.88
CA THR A 7 -3.48 2.73 -37.88
C THR A 7 -4.32 2.94 -39.13
N ARG A 8 -3.65 3.00 -40.29
CA ARG A 8 -4.32 3.03 -41.59
C ARG A 8 -4.49 1.60 -42.11
N GLN A 9 -5.72 1.24 -42.45
CA GLN A 9 -6.04 -0.03 -43.06
C GLN A 9 -5.81 0.02 -44.58
N ALA A 10 -5.70 -1.14 -45.21
CA ALA A 10 -5.40 -1.26 -46.64
C ALA A 10 -6.48 -0.66 -47.55
N ASP A 11 -7.73 -0.62 -47.09
CA ASP A 11 -8.88 -0.02 -47.76
C ASP A 11 -8.99 1.51 -47.56
N GLY A 12 -8.02 2.11 -46.86
CA GLY A 12 -7.98 3.53 -46.54
C GLY A 12 -8.72 3.92 -45.26
N ALA A 13 -9.41 2.98 -44.60
CA ALA A 13 -10.05 3.23 -43.31
C ALA A 13 -9.01 3.53 -42.22
N LEU A 14 -9.41 4.35 -41.24
CA LEU A 14 -8.56 4.69 -40.10
C LEU A 14 -9.10 4.04 -38.84
N THR A 15 -8.22 3.36 -38.11
CA THR A 15 -8.50 2.86 -36.77
C THR A 15 -7.76 3.72 -35.76
N VAL A 16 -8.51 4.40 -34.89
CA VAL A 16 -7.95 5.15 -33.76
C VAL A 16 -8.17 4.33 -32.50
N GLN A 17 -7.08 3.96 -31.83
CA GLN A 17 -7.12 3.28 -30.54
C GLN A 17 -6.50 4.17 -29.49
N GLY A 18 -7.12 4.27 -28.32
CA GLY A 18 -6.62 5.16 -27.29
C GLY A 18 -7.12 4.85 -25.90
N ALA A 19 -6.54 5.58 -24.94
CA ALA A 19 -6.99 5.65 -23.56
C ALA A 19 -7.51 7.06 -23.29
N VAL A 20 -8.70 7.17 -22.69
CA VAL A 20 -9.32 8.45 -22.35
C VAL A 20 -9.66 8.49 -20.86
N VAL A 21 -9.39 9.63 -20.23
CA VAL A 21 -9.83 9.90 -18.87
C VAL A 21 -11.29 10.33 -18.90
N LEU A 22 -12.18 9.44 -18.47
CA LEU A 22 -13.64 9.63 -18.46
C LEU A 22 -14.12 10.45 -17.25
N ARG A 23 -13.43 11.56 -16.98
CA ARG A 23 -13.83 12.51 -15.95
C ARG A 23 -13.87 13.90 -16.56
N SER A 24 -15.07 14.44 -16.70
CA SER A 24 -15.26 15.87 -16.87
C SER A 24 -15.38 16.52 -15.49
N ASP A 25 -14.81 17.70 -15.35
CA ASP A 25 -15.03 18.63 -14.24
C ASP A 25 -16.43 19.27 -14.27
N GLN A 26 -17.09 19.27 -15.43
CA GLN A 26 -18.39 19.90 -15.69
C GLN A 26 -19.50 18.94 -16.17
N GLY A 27 -19.22 17.63 -16.29
CA GLY A 27 -20.04 16.72 -17.10
C GLY A 27 -20.55 15.46 -16.43
N GLU A 28 -21.47 14.81 -17.15
CA GLU A 28 -22.03 13.49 -16.88
C GLU A 28 -20.95 12.38 -16.86
N ARG A 29 -21.05 11.45 -15.91
CA ARG A 29 -20.13 10.32 -15.81
C ARG A 29 -20.64 9.13 -16.63
N LEU A 30 -19.93 8.82 -17.71
CA LEU A 30 -20.16 7.59 -18.47
C LEU A 30 -19.33 6.43 -17.89
N THR A 31 -19.95 5.26 -17.74
CA THR A 31 -19.27 3.99 -17.44
C THR A 31 -18.72 3.49 -18.77
N GLY A 32 -17.38 3.44 -18.99
CA GLY A 32 -16.77 3.14 -20.30
C GLY A 32 -17.03 1.72 -20.83
N ASP A 33 -18.30 1.42 -21.07
CA ASP A 33 -18.92 0.15 -21.45
C ASP A 33 -19.79 0.35 -22.71
N ASP A 34 -20.49 -0.69 -23.14
CA ASP A 34 -21.32 -0.66 -24.37
C ASP A 34 -22.48 0.34 -24.29
N LYS A 35 -23.00 0.60 -23.08
CA LYS A 35 -24.03 1.62 -22.89
C LYS A 35 -23.44 3.00 -23.14
N ALA A 36 -22.26 3.30 -22.62
CA ALA A 36 -21.58 4.56 -22.93
C ALA A 36 -21.19 4.65 -24.41
N ALA A 37 -20.73 3.55 -25.03
CA ALA A 37 -20.44 3.53 -26.46
C ALA A 37 -21.69 3.89 -27.28
N SER A 38 -22.85 3.34 -26.94
CA SER A 38 -24.13 3.65 -27.58
C SER A 38 -24.54 5.12 -27.41
N ILE A 39 -24.35 5.67 -26.20
CA ILE A 39 -24.61 7.10 -25.93
C ILE A 39 -23.69 7.99 -26.79
N ILE A 40 -22.40 7.65 -26.88
CA ILE A 40 -21.44 8.41 -27.69
C ILE A 40 -21.76 8.28 -29.17
N GLN A 41 -22.10 7.08 -29.64
CA GLN A 41 -22.51 6.84 -31.02
C GLN A 41 -23.72 7.71 -31.39
N ALA A 42 -24.79 7.69 -30.59
CA ALA A 42 -25.97 8.51 -30.84
C ALA A 42 -25.65 10.02 -30.86
N ARG A 43 -24.74 10.48 -29.98
CA ARG A 43 -24.28 11.88 -29.97
C ARG A 43 -23.48 12.23 -31.23
N TYR A 44 -22.66 11.31 -31.73
CA TYR A 44 -21.90 11.49 -32.95
C TYR A 44 -22.80 11.51 -34.18
N ASP A 45 -23.71 10.54 -34.29
CA ASP A 45 -24.65 10.42 -35.42
C ASP A 45 -25.55 11.66 -35.55
N ALA A 46 -25.87 12.32 -34.44
CA ALA A 46 -26.62 13.58 -34.42
C ALA A 46 -25.76 14.83 -34.69
N SER A 47 -24.43 14.69 -34.77
CA SER A 47 -23.50 15.81 -34.97
C SER A 47 -23.26 16.10 -36.45
N ALA A 48 -22.88 17.34 -36.78
CA ALA A 48 -22.50 17.71 -38.14
C ALA A 48 -21.33 16.88 -38.67
N ALA A 49 -20.43 16.41 -37.79
CA ALA A 49 -19.26 15.61 -38.18
C ALA A 49 -19.63 14.24 -38.78
N ALA A 50 -20.82 13.70 -38.46
CA ALA A 50 -21.28 12.44 -39.04
C ALA A 50 -21.70 12.57 -40.52
N GLN A 51 -21.88 13.79 -41.03
CA GLN A 51 -22.16 14.03 -42.45
C GLN A 51 -20.91 13.86 -43.31
N ASP A 52 -19.73 14.13 -42.74
CA ASP A 52 -18.45 14.10 -43.46
C ASP A 52 -17.73 12.76 -43.30
N VAL A 53 -17.82 12.15 -42.11
CA VAL A 53 -17.09 10.91 -41.79
C VAL A 53 -18.03 9.94 -41.09
N ALA A 54 -18.06 8.69 -41.57
CA ALA A 54 -18.70 7.61 -40.82
C ALA A 54 -17.74 7.09 -39.75
N ALA A 55 -18.16 7.08 -38.48
CA ALA A 55 -17.36 6.57 -37.37
C ALA A 55 -18.16 5.60 -36.48
N ARG A 56 -17.45 4.64 -35.88
CA ARG A 56 -18.00 3.73 -34.88
C ARG A 56 -17.19 3.81 -33.60
N PHE A 57 -17.89 3.85 -32.47
CA PHE A 57 -17.28 3.93 -31.13
C PHE A 57 -17.48 2.64 -30.36
N SER A 58 -16.43 2.16 -29.71
CA SER A 58 -16.49 1.04 -28.79
C SER A 58 -15.50 1.22 -27.65
N PHE A 59 -15.81 0.65 -26.48
CA PHE A 59 -14.89 0.59 -25.36
C PHE A 59 -14.41 -0.84 -25.17
N GLN A 60 -13.09 -1.04 -25.14
CA GLN A 60 -12.48 -2.35 -24.87
C GLN A 60 -12.27 -2.63 -23.38
N GLY A 61 -12.66 -1.69 -22.51
CA GLY A 61 -12.59 -1.84 -21.06
C GLY A 61 -12.36 -0.53 -20.34
N TYR A 62 -12.76 -0.49 -19.08
CA TYR A 62 -12.62 0.66 -18.20
C TYR A 62 -12.05 0.26 -16.84
N GLY A 63 -11.52 1.23 -16.11
CA GLY A 63 -10.92 1.01 -14.81
C GLY A 63 -10.57 2.33 -14.13
N ASN A 64 -10.06 2.26 -12.90
CA ASN A 64 -9.86 3.43 -12.07
C ASN A 64 -8.40 3.60 -11.67
N GLY A 65 -8.02 4.86 -11.50
CA GLY A 65 -6.75 5.24 -10.90
C GLY A 65 -5.53 5.08 -11.81
N VAL A 66 -4.40 5.49 -11.24
CA VAL A 66 -3.14 5.65 -11.97
C VAL A 66 -2.55 4.32 -12.42
N GLU A 67 -2.76 3.23 -11.67
CA GLU A 67 -2.26 1.90 -12.04
C GLU A 67 -2.93 1.37 -13.31
N TYR A 68 -4.26 1.41 -13.36
CA TYR A 68 -5.01 0.99 -14.54
C TYR A 68 -4.64 1.86 -15.75
N GLY A 69 -4.60 3.18 -15.58
CA GLY A 69 -4.20 4.12 -16.63
C GLY A 69 -2.79 3.85 -17.16
N ALA A 70 -1.80 3.67 -16.27
CA ALA A 70 -0.42 3.39 -16.67
C ALA A 70 -0.30 2.04 -17.37
N SER A 71 -0.98 1.01 -16.86
CA SER A 71 -0.98 -0.32 -17.51
C SER A 71 -1.57 -0.24 -18.92
N LYS A 72 -2.71 0.43 -19.10
CA LYS A 72 -3.36 0.54 -20.42
C LYS A 72 -2.57 1.39 -21.40
N LEU A 73 -1.94 2.47 -20.93
CA LEU A 73 -1.10 3.28 -21.79
C LEU A 73 0.19 2.56 -22.20
N ARG A 74 0.83 1.82 -21.29
CA ARG A 74 1.99 0.97 -21.64
C ARG A 74 1.63 -0.09 -22.68
N SER A 75 0.52 -0.81 -22.47
CA SER A 75 0.06 -1.80 -23.47
C SER A 75 -0.33 -1.16 -24.80
N LEU A 76 -0.77 0.10 -24.82
CA LEU A 76 -1.03 0.83 -26.06
C LEU A 76 0.28 1.17 -26.77
N VAL A 77 1.29 1.64 -26.03
CA VAL A 77 2.64 1.93 -26.55
C VAL A 77 3.29 0.67 -27.10
N GLU A 78 3.25 -0.44 -26.35
CA GLU A 78 3.77 -1.74 -26.77
C GLU A 78 3.09 -2.23 -28.06
N ARG A 79 1.75 -2.17 -28.12
CA ARG A 79 0.99 -2.64 -29.30
C ARG A 79 1.27 -1.85 -30.57
N HIS A 80 1.61 -0.58 -30.43
CA HIS A 80 1.79 0.35 -31.56
C HIS A 80 3.26 0.75 -31.77
N ASP A 81 4.20 -0.03 -31.22
CA ASP A 81 5.64 0.17 -31.36
C ASP A 81 6.08 1.62 -31.04
N GLY A 82 5.52 2.19 -29.97
CA GLY A 82 5.83 3.56 -29.55
C GLY A 82 5.12 4.68 -30.33
N ASN A 83 4.29 4.35 -31.33
CA ASN A 83 3.58 5.35 -32.15
C ASN A 83 2.29 5.87 -31.48
N VAL A 84 2.39 6.23 -30.20
CA VAL A 84 1.30 6.79 -29.40
C VAL A 84 1.53 8.28 -29.21
N ARG A 85 0.45 9.06 -29.27
CA ARG A 85 0.44 10.51 -29.02
C ARG A 85 -0.51 10.87 -27.89
N ASP A 86 -0.16 11.87 -27.10
CA ASP A 86 -1.03 12.42 -26.06
C ASP A 86 -2.07 13.42 -26.61
N ASP A 87 -2.83 14.07 -25.73
CA ASP A 87 -3.85 15.08 -26.07
C ASP A 87 -3.27 16.36 -26.67
N ARG A 88 -1.95 16.54 -26.62
CA ARG A 88 -1.20 17.65 -27.22
C ARG A 88 -0.44 17.22 -28.48
N GLY A 89 -0.55 15.96 -28.89
CA GLY A 89 0.16 15.40 -30.04
C GLY A 89 1.61 14.99 -29.75
N GLN A 90 2.07 15.03 -28.50
CA GLN A 90 3.43 14.64 -28.11
C GLN A 90 3.59 13.13 -28.11
N ILE A 91 4.75 12.64 -28.55
CA ILE A 91 5.04 11.21 -28.65
C ILE A 91 5.22 10.58 -27.26
N VAL A 92 4.51 9.49 -27.02
CA VAL A 92 4.66 8.60 -25.86
C VAL A 92 5.34 7.32 -26.37
N GLY A 93 6.66 7.39 -26.53
CA GLY A 93 7.43 6.41 -27.30
C GLY A 93 7.75 5.10 -26.59
N ASP A 94 7.68 5.05 -25.27
CA ASP A 94 8.08 3.89 -24.48
C ASP A 94 7.26 3.74 -23.19
N GLU A 95 7.43 2.59 -22.50
CA GLU A 95 6.70 2.28 -21.28
C GLU A 95 6.97 3.26 -20.12
N LYS A 96 8.16 3.88 -20.12
CA LYS A 96 8.58 4.82 -19.09
C LYS A 96 7.84 6.14 -19.28
N LEU A 97 7.82 6.68 -20.49
CA LEU A 97 7.06 7.87 -20.88
C LEU A 97 5.57 7.66 -20.65
N ALA A 98 5.03 6.48 -20.98
CA ALA A 98 3.64 6.14 -20.66
C ALA A 98 3.36 6.16 -19.14
N GLY A 99 4.25 5.56 -18.35
CA GLY A 99 4.14 5.60 -16.89
C GLY A 99 4.22 7.02 -16.33
N ASP A 100 5.15 7.82 -16.83
CA ASP A 100 5.39 9.19 -16.40
C ASP A 100 4.22 10.11 -16.74
N LEU A 101 3.66 10.04 -17.95
CA LEU A 101 2.49 10.84 -18.35
C LEU A 101 1.33 10.61 -17.38
N VAL A 102 1.04 9.34 -17.07
CA VAL A 102 -0.07 9.00 -16.19
C VAL A 102 0.19 9.39 -14.73
N GLN A 103 1.42 9.20 -14.23
CA GLN A 103 1.78 9.52 -12.85
C GLN A 103 1.95 11.01 -12.58
N LYS A 104 2.54 11.76 -13.51
CA LYS A 104 2.92 13.16 -13.33
C LYS A 104 1.83 14.10 -13.80
N GLU A 105 1.11 13.77 -14.87
CA GLU A 105 0.11 14.68 -15.46
C GLU A 105 -1.34 14.25 -15.19
N TRP A 106 -1.68 12.99 -15.42
CA TRP A 106 -3.10 12.57 -15.32
C TRP A 106 -3.55 12.25 -13.89
N ARG A 107 -2.60 12.10 -12.96
CA ARG A 107 -2.88 11.65 -11.58
C ARG A 107 -3.93 12.49 -10.86
N GLY A 108 -3.96 13.80 -11.08
CA GLY A 108 -4.92 14.72 -10.47
C GLY A 108 -6.37 14.42 -10.89
N ASP A 109 -6.56 14.08 -12.16
CA ASP A 109 -7.87 13.79 -12.75
C ASP A 109 -8.33 12.37 -12.38
N LEU A 110 -7.37 11.44 -12.25
CA LEU A 110 -7.60 10.04 -11.90
C LEU A 110 -7.88 9.80 -10.39
N HIS A 111 -7.69 10.80 -9.52
CA HIS A 111 -7.96 10.67 -8.09
C HIS A 111 -9.43 10.96 -7.75
N SER A 112 -10.15 9.97 -7.20
CA SER A 112 -11.42 10.26 -6.52
C SER A 112 -11.16 11.13 -5.29
N ARG A 113 -11.67 12.37 -5.31
CA ARG A 113 -11.69 13.27 -4.13
C ARG A 113 -12.89 13.02 -3.21
N LYS A 114 -13.86 12.22 -3.66
CA LYS A 114 -14.94 11.72 -2.79
C LYS A 114 -14.36 10.62 -1.89
N GLY A 115 -14.64 10.71 -0.59
CA GLY A 115 -14.27 9.66 0.37
C GLY A 115 -14.89 8.33 -0.06
N ARG A 116 -14.21 7.22 0.26
CA ARG A 116 -14.76 5.89 -0.06
C ARG A 116 -16.06 5.67 0.69
N ASP A 117 -17.03 5.08 0.01
CA ASP A 117 -18.33 4.68 0.58
C ASP A 117 -18.25 3.30 1.26
N VAL A 118 -17.31 2.47 0.83
CA VAL A 118 -17.05 1.14 1.39
C VAL A 118 -15.57 0.89 1.64
N MET A 119 -15.28 0.06 2.64
CA MET A 119 -13.97 -0.54 2.91
C MET A 119 -14.00 -2.01 2.54
N HIS A 120 -12.93 -2.49 1.92
CA HIS A 120 -12.69 -3.91 1.72
C HIS A 120 -11.68 -4.39 2.76
N LEU A 121 -12.15 -5.24 3.68
CA LEU A 121 -11.34 -5.87 4.71
C LEU A 121 -11.09 -7.33 4.35
N ILE A 122 -9.85 -7.79 4.51
CA ILE A 122 -9.49 -9.20 4.32
C ILE A 122 -8.95 -9.73 5.64
N MET A 123 -9.52 -10.83 6.10
CA MET A 123 -9.05 -11.57 7.27
C MET A 123 -8.56 -12.94 6.78
N SER A 124 -7.41 -13.40 7.25
CA SER A 124 -6.83 -14.68 6.81
C SER A 124 -6.26 -15.46 7.98
N ALA A 125 -6.35 -16.79 7.91
CA ALA A 125 -5.69 -17.70 8.84
C ALA A 125 -4.72 -18.63 8.12
N ARG A 126 -3.76 -19.19 8.86
CA ARG A 126 -2.75 -20.07 8.28
C ARG A 126 -3.38 -21.31 7.62
N ALA A 127 -2.62 -21.94 6.72
CA ALA A 127 -3.00 -23.20 6.11
C ALA A 127 -3.33 -24.26 7.18
N GLY A 128 -4.37 -25.07 6.91
CA GLY A 128 -4.86 -26.10 7.84
C GLY A 128 -5.74 -25.57 8.98
N THR A 129 -6.08 -24.28 9.02
CA THR A 129 -7.09 -23.78 9.97
C THR A 129 -8.47 -24.31 9.59
N ASN A 130 -9.25 -24.76 10.58
CA ASN A 130 -10.63 -25.20 10.37
C ASN A 130 -11.48 -24.05 9.79
N VAL A 131 -12.12 -24.30 8.64
CA VAL A 131 -12.83 -23.29 7.86
C VAL A 131 -14.06 -22.76 8.60
N GLU A 132 -14.87 -23.66 9.19
CA GLU A 132 -16.08 -23.30 9.93
C GLU A 132 -15.77 -22.48 11.18
N ALA A 133 -14.75 -22.90 11.95
CA ALA A 133 -14.27 -22.14 13.10
C ALA A 133 -13.79 -20.74 12.71
N PHE A 134 -13.12 -20.61 11.55
CA PHE A 134 -12.63 -19.32 11.07
C PHE A 134 -13.75 -18.44 10.52
N GLU A 135 -14.77 -19.02 9.88
CA GLU A 135 -15.98 -18.31 9.48
C GLU A 135 -16.70 -17.73 10.70
N ASN A 136 -16.91 -18.53 11.75
CA ASN A 136 -17.54 -18.07 12.98
C ASN A 136 -16.72 -16.96 13.64
N ALA A 137 -15.39 -17.09 13.69
CA ALA A 137 -14.52 -16.05 14.23
C ALA A 137 -14.61 -14.73 13.42
N ALA A 138 -14.69 -14.83 12.09
CA ALA A 138 -14.86 -13.65 11.22
C ALA A 138 -16.24 -13.00 11.43
N ARG A 139 -17.29 -13.81 11.59
CA ARG A 139 -18.65 -13.34 11.88
C ARG A 139 -18.71 -12.58 13.21
N ASP A 140 -18.15 -13.15 14.27
CA ASP A 140 -18.11 -12.55 15.61
C ASP A 140 -17.29 -11.24 15.58
N PHE A 141 -16.13 -11.26 14.92
CA PHE A 141 -15.30 -10.06 14.76
C PHE A 141 -16.04 -8.94 14.01
N LEU A 142 -16.72 -9.25 12.89
CA LEU A 142 -17.44 -8.24 12.12
C LEU A 142 -18.62 -7.66 12.91
N ALA A 143 -19.34 -8.50 13.65
CA ALA A 143 -20.46 -8.07 14.49
C ALA A 143 -19.99 -7.13 15.62
N GLU A 144 -18.88 -7.46 16.27
CA GLU A 144 -18.31 -6.65 17.35
C GLU A 144 -17.72 -5.33 16.82
N GLN A 145 -16.85 -5.39 15.81
CA GLN A 145 -16.07 -4.23 15.37
C GLN A 145 -16.85 -3.25 14.50
N PHE A 146 -17.87 -3.73 13.79
CA PHE A 146 -18.63 -2.92 12.83
C PHE A 146 -20.12 -2.91 13.19
N ALA A 147 -20.44 -2.97 14.48
CA ALA A 147 -21.80 -2.78 14.98
C ALA A 147 -22.40 -1.48 14.43
N GLY A 148 -23.61 -1.57 13.88
CA GLY A 148 -24.29 -0.43 13.24
C GLY A 148 -23.82 -0.10 11.81
N HIS A 149 -22.83 -0.80 11.26
CA HIS A 149 -22.47 -0.73 9.85
C HIS A 149 -23.09 -1.89 9.07
N ARG A 150 -23.40 -1.65 7.79
CA ARG A 150 -23.81 -2.73 6.89
C ARG A 150 -22.57 -3.38 6.30
N TYR A 151 -22.55 -4.70 6.29
CA TYR A 151 -21.49 -5.46 5.66
C TYR A 151 -22.03 -6.74 5.02
N VAL A 152 -21.31 -7.19 4.01
CA VAL A 152 -21.43 -8.55 3.45
C VAL A 152 -20.04 -9.15 3.43
N PHE A 153 -19.94 -10.45 3.67
CA PHE A 153 -18.66 -11.14 3.57
C PHE A 153 -18.81 -12.50 2.90
N ALA A 154 -17.72 -12.96 2.29
CA ALA A 154 -17.61 -14.26 1.67
C ALA A 154 -16.32 -14.96 2.14
N MET A 155 -16.42 -16.26 2.38
CA MET A 155 -15.30 -17.11 2.73
C MET A 155 -14.69 -17.70 1.46
N HIS A 156 -13.37 -17.67 1.37
CA HIS A 156 -12.60 -18.39 0.38
C HIS A 156 -11.78 -19.45 1.12
N ASP A 157 -12.07 -20.71 0.82
CA ASP A 157 -11.27 -21.84 1.27
C ASP A 157 -10.51 -22.48 0.09
N PRO A 158 -9.37 -23.14 0.35
CA PRO A 158 -8.55 -23.73 -0.70
C PRO A 158 -9.23 -24.89 -1.45
N ALA A 159 -10.15 -25.61 -0.79
CA ALA A 159 -10.74 -26.85 -1.31
C ALA A 159 -11.86 -26.58 -2.32
N ASN A 160 -12.56 -25.46 -2.14
CA ASN A 160 -13.68 -25.02 -2.96
C ASN A 160 -13.32 -23.86 -3.90
N ASP A 161 -12.04 -23.50 -4.03
CA ASP A 161 -11.60 -22.50 -5.00
C ASP A 161 -11.82 -23.04 -6.42
N PRO A 162 -12.72 -22.43 -7.23
CA PRO A 162 -13.02 -22.92 -8.57
C PRO A 162 -11.86 -22.72 -9.55
N LYS A 163 -10.86 -21.90 -9.19
CA LYS A 163 -9.66 -21.70 -10.00
C LYS A 163 -8.63 -22.75 -9.69
N GLU A 164 -8.05 -23.34 -10.73
CA GLU A 164 -6.96 -24.28 -10.57
C GLU A 164 -5.68 -23.59 -10.05
N GLU A 165 -4.77 -24.37 -9.46
CA GLU A 165 -3.52 -23.84 -8.89
C GLU A 165 -2.67 -23.13 -9.97
N GLY A 166 -2.65 -23.69 -11.18
CA GLY A 166 -1.99 -23.12 -12.36
C GLY A 166 -2.59 -21.80 -12.85
N GLU A 167 -3.78 -21.43 -12.39
CA GLU A 167 -4.45 -20.15 -12.66
C GLU A 167 -4.39 -19.18 -11.46
N GLY A 168 -3.61 -19.54 -10.44
CA GLY A 168 -3.43 -18.75 -9.21
C GLY A 168 -4.50 -18.98 -8.14
N GLY A 169 -5.34 -20.01 -8.31
CA GLY A 169 -6.31 -20.50 -7.33
C GLY A 169 -5.72 -21.47 -6.31
N LYS A 170 -6.60 -22.12 -5.54
CA LYS A 170 -6.28 -23.11 -4.49
C LYS A 170 -5.19 -22.62 -3.54
N ARG A 171 -5.30 -21.35 -3.12
CA ARG A 171 -4.37 -20.75 -2.15
C ARG A 171 -4.44 -21.54 -0.85
N PRO A 172 -3.32 -21.93 -0.22
CA PRO A 172 -3.33 -22.88 0.89
C PRO A 172 -3.97 -22.33 2.19
N HIS A 173 -4.32 -21.04 2.25
CA HIS A 173 -4.87 -20.38 3.43
C HIS A 173 -6.33 -20.00 3.24
N VAL A 174 -7.13 -20.19 4.29
CA VAL A 174 -8.49 -19.69 4.36
C VAL A 174 -8.50 -18.18 4.58
N HIS A 175 -9.38 -17.47 3.89
CA HIS A 175 -9.54 -16.03 4.06
C HIS A 175 -10.98 -15.57 3.81
N ALA A 176 -11.38 -14.52 4.50
CA ALA A 176 -12.68 -13.87 4.38
C ALA A 176 -12.53 -12.51 3.73
N HIS A 177 -13.33 -12.22 2.72
CA HIS A 177 -13.47 -10.90 2.11
C HIS A 177 -14.73 -10.23 2.65
N ALA A 178 -14.60 -9.10 3.34
CA ALA A 178 -15.73 -8.31 3.83
C ALA A 178 -15.78 -6.94 3.14
N ILE A 179 -16.95 -6.56 2.64
CA ILE A 179 -17.24 -5.22 2.13
C ILE A 179 -18.14 -4.53 3.16
N ILE A 180 -17.65 -3.43 3.73
CA ILE A 180 -18.26 -2.75 4.88
C ILE A 180 -18.56 -1.30 4.50
N THR A 181 -19.75 -0.78 4.83
CA THR A 181 -20.07 0.63 4.62
C THR A 181 -19.22 1.52 5.52
N MET A 182 -18.57 2.54 4.94
CA MET A 182 -17.72 3.47 5.69
C MET A 182 -18.52 4.33 6.67
N ARG A 183 -19.82 4.49 6.44
CA ARG A 183 -20.75 5.16 7.36
C ARG A 183 -21.72 4.14 7.95
N SER A 184 -21.97 4.27 9.25
CA SER A 184 -22.99 3.52 9.97
C SER A 184 -24.39 4.04 9.63
N GLU A 185 -25.41 3.35 10.13
CA GLU A 185 -26.80 3.80 10.05
C GLU A 185 -27.05 5.08 10.86
N SER A 186 -26.24 5.38 11.88
CA SER A 186 -26.23 6.63 12.65
C SER A 186 -25.43 7.76 11.99
N GLY A 187 -24.69 7.48 10.90
CA GLY A 187 -23.88 8.46 10.17
C GLY A 187 -22.41 8.52 10.56
N ASP A 188 -22.01 7.79 11.61
CA ASP A 188 -20.64 7.69 12.11
C ASP A 188 -19.74 7.04 11.07
N ARG A 189 -18.52 7.58 10.91
CA ARG A 189 -17.57 7.10 9.92
C ARG A 189 -16.52 6.22 10.59
N ILE A 190 -16.17 5.11 9.95
CA ILE A 190 -15.08 4.24 10.38
C ILE A 190 -13.77 5.04 10.46
N GLU A 191 -13.12 4.99 11.62
CA GLU A 191 -11.77 5.49 11.82
C GLU A 191 -10.73 4.52 11.23
N THR A 192 -9.79 5.06 10.45
CA THR A 192 -8.72 4.27 9.82
C THR A 192 -7.35 4.78 10.26
N THR A 193 -7.01 4.59 11.53
CA THR A 193 -5.69 4.92 12.08
C THR A 193 -4.86 3.66 12.35
N PRO A 194 -3.52 3.75 12.38
CA PRO A 194 -2.68 2.61 12.70
C PRO A 194 -2.97 1.99 14.08
N GLN A 195 -3.42 2.80 15.04
CA GLN A 195 -3.80 2.35 16.38
C GLN A 195 -5.07 1.49 16.32
N VAL A 196 -6.14 2.00 15.69
CA VAL A 196 -7.39 1.25 15.50
C VAL A 196 -7.16 -0.06 14.76
N PHE A 197 -6.30 -0.08 13.72
CA PHE A 197 -5.93 -1.34 13.05
C PHE A 197 -5.16 -2.33 13.92
N ARG A 198 -4.51 -1.88 15.00
CA ARG A 198 -3.90 -2.77 15.99
C ARG A 198 -4.97 -3.38 16.89
N GLU A 199 -5.96 -2.59 17.30
CA GLU A 199 -7.11 -3.03 18.10
C GLU A 199 -7.97 -4.04 17.33
N TRP A 200 -8.23 -3.80 16.04
CA TRP A 200 -8.93 -4.77 15.19
C TRP A 200 -8.19 -6.10 15.10
N ARG A 201 -6.86 -6.08 14.94
CA ARG A 201 -6.06 -7.31 14.92
C ARG A 201 -6.10 -8.05 16.26
N ALA A 202 -6.11 -7.34 17.38
CA ALA A 202 -6.26 -7.94 18.71
C ALA A 202 -7.65 -8.57 18.89
N THR A 203 -8.71 -7.88 18.47
CA THR A 203 -10.08 -8.40 18.52
C THR A 203 -10.23 -9.65 17.64
N MET A 204 -9.73 -9.62 16.40
CA MET A 204 -9.78 -10.80 15.53
C MET A 204 -9.08 -12.00 16.17
N ALA A 205 -7.91 -11.79 16.79
CA ALA A 205 -7.20 -12.85 17.49
C ALA A 205 -7.99 -13.38 18.70
N GLN A 206 -8.67 -12.50 19.45
CA GLN A 206 -9.56 -12.89 20.55
C GLN A 206 -10.73 -13.75 20.05
N MET A 207 -11.45 -13.32 19.00
CA MET A 207 -12.57 -14.07 18.43
C MET A 207 -12.11 -15.41 17.85
N ALA A 208 -10.95 -15.44 17.20
CA ALA A 208 -10.33 -16.67 16.71
C ALA A 208 -10.04 -17.66 17.86
N ARG A 209 -9.48 -17.20 18.98
CA ARG A 209 -9.23 -18.05 20.16
C ARG A 209 -10.51 -18.59 20.78
N ALA A 210 -11.57 -17.79 20.83
CA ALA A 210 -12.89 -18.24 21.30
C ALA A 210 -13.44 -19.40 20.45
N GLN A 211 -13.08 -19.44 19.16
CA GLN A 211 -13.41 -20.52 18.23
C GLN A 211 -12.34 -21.64 18.17
N GLY A 212 -11.42 -21.70 19.14
CA GLY A 212 -10.39 -22.74 19.21
C GLY A 212 -9.22 -22.58 18.23
N ILE A 213 -9.09 -21.42 17.58
CA ILE A 213 -7.99 -21.13 16.65
C ILE A 213 -6.84 -20.49 17.43
N ALA A 214 -5.68 -21.13 17.41
CA ALA A 214 -4.44 -20.58 17.97
C ALA A 214 -3.93 -19.39 17.15
N MET A 215 -4.52 -18.22 17.40
CA MET A 215 -4.19 -16.94 16.76
C MET A 215 -3.82 -15.91 17.82
N GLU A 216 -2.78 -15.13 17.54
CA GLU A 216 -2.36 -14.02 18.40
C GLU A 216 -1.99 -12.80 17.56
N MET A 217 -2.24 -11.61 18.09
CA MET A 217 -1.74 -10.38 17.49
C MET A 217 -0.27 -10.19 17.85
N THR A 218 0.60 -10.28 16.85
CA THR A 218 2.04 -10.11 17.02
C THR A 218 2.53 -8.79 16.42
N ASP A 219 3.60 -8.25 17.02
CA ASP A 219 4.37 -7.15 16.46
C ASP A 219 5.68 -7.68 15.88
N ARG A 220 6.06 -7.21 14.69
CA ARG A 220 7.32 -7.64 14.06
C ARG A 220 8.55 -7.43 14.96
N ARG A 221 8.50 -6.45 15.88
CA ARG A 221 9.58 -6.15 16.82
C ARG A 221 9.76 -7.24 17.89
N GLU A 222 8.74 -8.07 18.13
CA GLU A 222 8.78 -9.18 19.08
C GLU A 222 9.58 -10.38 18.55
N PHE A 223 9.80 -10.42 17.24
CA PHE A 223 10.44 -11.55 16.53
C PHE A 223 11.60 -11.11 15.62
N ALA A 224 12.01 -9.83 15.69
CA ALA A 224 12.92 -9.20 14.74
C ALA A 224 12.53 -9.49 13.27
N SER A 225 11.24 -9.48 12.96
CA SER A 225 10.77 -9.76 11.60
C SER A 225 10.99 -8.56 10.67
N PRO A 226 11.26 -8.83 9.37
CA PRO A 226 11.52 -7.79 8.40
C PRO A 226 10.27 -6.92 8.19
N PRO A 227 10.43 -5.63 7.81
CA PRO A 227 9.31 -4.79 7.50
C PRO A 227 8.60 -5.27 6.23
N ALA A 228 7.26 -5.21 6.24
CA ALA A 228 6.47 -5.47 5.05
C ALA A 228 6.86 -4.54 3.89
N PHE A 229 6.69 -5.04 2.67
CA PHE A 229 6.84 -4.25 1.45
C PHE A 229 5.49 -3.71 0.98
N THR A 230 5.54 -2.57 0.30
CA THR A 230 4.35 -1.95 -0.32
C THR A 230 4.24 -2.32 -1.79
N ARG A 231 3.06 -2.11 -2.38
CA ARG A 231 2.83 -2.30 -3.83
C ARG A 231 3.76 -1.46 -4.72
N ASN A 232 4.26 -0.33 -4.22
CA ASN A 232 5.18 0.52 -4.98
C ASN A 232 6.64 0.02 -4.92
N GLN A 233 6.94 -0.91 -4.01
CA GLN A 233 8.26 -1.49 -3.84
C GLN A 233 8.39 -2.82 -4.57
N VAL A 234 7.29 -3.54 -4.72
CA VAL A 234 7.29 -4.89 -5.27
C VAL A 234 6.16 -4.99 -6.29
N ARG A 235 6.51 -5.34 -7.53
CA ARG A 235 5.57 -5.45 -8.65
C ARG A 235 5.45 -6.90 -9.12
N PRO A 236 4.29 -7.32 -9.62
CA PRO A 236 4.16 -8.63 -10.26
C PRO A 236 4.97 -8.69 -11.56
N VAL A 237 5.65 -9.81 -11.81
CA VAL A 237 6.33 -10.08 -13.10
C VAL A 237 5.47 -10.92 -14.03
N SER A 238 4.64 -11.79 -13.46
CA SER A 238 3.64 -12.57 -14.18
C SER A 238 2.32 -12.55 -13.43
N ARG A 239 1.22 -12.53 -14.19
CA ARG A 239 -0.15 -12.75 -13.68
C ARG A 239 -0.70 -14.12 -14.09
N GLU A 240 0.08 -14.88 -14.84
CA GLU A 240 -0.24 -16.26 -15.19
C GLU A 240 0.15 -17.15 -14.02
N GLY A 241 -0.81 -17.92 -13.50
CA GLY A 241 -0.63 -18.72 -12.29
C GLY A 241 -0.36 -17.93 -11.01
N ARG A 242 0.49 -18.49 -10.14
CA ARG A 242 0.87 -17.82 -8.89
C ARG A 242 1.74 -16.61 -9.21
N THR A 243 1.22 -15.44 -8.83
CA THR A 243 1.89 -14.16 -9.08
C THR A 243 3.30 -14.13 -8.49
N GLU A 244 4.30 -14.18 -9.36
CA GLU A 244 5.69 -13.92 -9.02
C GLU A 244 5.93 -12.41 -8.92
N HIS A 245 6.90 -12.02 -8.11
CA HIS A 245 7.14 -10.61 -7.79
C HIS A 245 8.62 -10.26 -7.83
N VAL A 246 8.91 -9.02 -8.25
CA VAL A 246 10.26 -8.43 -8.26
C VAL A 246 10.24 -7.05 -7.60
N GLY A 247 11.34 -6.70 -6.97
CA GLY A 247 11.59 -5.36 -6.45
C GLY A 247 11.64 -4.33 -7.58
N THR A 248 11.14 -3.13 -7.30
CA THR A 248 11.22 -1.99 -8.24
C THR A 248 12.58 -1.28 -8.19
N SER A 249 13.45 -1.66 -7.25
CA SER A 249 14.84 -1.22 -7.08
C SER A 249 15.62 -2.29 -6.31
N GLU A 250 16.95 -2.19 -6.28
CA GLU A 250 17.81 -3.10 -5.51
C GLU A 250 17.41 -3.15 -4.01
N ALA A 251 17.20 -1.98 -3.40
CA ALA A 251 16.76 -1.90 -2.01
C ALA A 251 15.37 -2.54 -1.79
N ALA A 252 14.48 -2.44 -2.78
CA ALA A 252 13.16 -3.05 -2.71
C ALA A 252 13.21 -4.57 -2.92
N GLN A 253 14.09 -5.05 -3.80
CA GLN A 253 14.39 -6.46 -3.99
C GLN A 253 14.94 -7.07 -2.70
N GLY A 254 15.95 -6.44 -2.08
CA GLY A 254 16.50 -6.90 -0.81
C GLY A 254 15.46 -6.99 0.31
N ARG A 255 14.46 -6.09 0.33
CA ARG A 255 13.32 -6.18 1.26
C ARG A 255 12.40 -7.35 0.95
N TYR A 256 12.07 -7.56 -0.32
CA TYR A 256 11.25 -8.69 -0.77
C TYR A 256 11.90 -10.01 -0.38
N ASP A 257 13.20 -10.16 -0.67
CA ASP A 257 13.97 -11.36 -0.34
C ASP A 257 14.08 -11.57 1.17
N ALA A 258 14.29 -10.50 1.94
CA ALA A 258 14.28 -10.58 3.40
C ALA A 258 12.94 -11.08 3.95
N GLN A 259 11.82 -10.56 3.43
CA GLN A 259 10.48 -10.97 3.84
C GLN A 259 10.17 -12.43 3.45
N ARG A 260 10.53 -12.84 2.23
CA ARG A 260 10.29 -14.21 1.72
C ARG A 260 11.21 -15.23 2.36
N GLY A 261 12.46 -14.87 2.62
CA GLY A 261 13.45 -15.72 3.26
C GLY A 261 13.37 -15.73 4.79
N GLY A 262 12.43 -14.98 5.40
CA GLY A 262 12.28 -14.93 6.85
C GLY A 262 13.50 -14.36 7.59
N ARG A 263 14.28 -13.49 6.95
CA ARG A 263 15.50 -12.90 7.54
C ARG A 263 15.14 -12.08 8.77
N ARG A 264 15.96 -12.19 9.82
CA ARG A 264 15.81 -11.38 11.03
C ARG A 264 16.40 -9.99 10.82
N ILE A 265 15.60 -8.96 11.00
CA ILE A 265 15.99 -7.55 10.85
C ILE A 265 15.43 -6.75 12.02
N LEU A 266 16.34 -6.22 12.84
CA LEU A 266 15.98 -5.29 13.89
C LEU A 266 15.49 -3.97 13.29
N ALA A 267 14.46 -3.39 13.89
CA ALA A 267 14.05 -2.03 13.54
C ALA A 267 15.13 -1.01 13.98
N LYS A 268 15.50 -0.09 13.07
CA LYS A 268 16.56 0.89 13.32
C LYS A 268 16.17 2.05 14.24
N ALA A 269 14.89 2.40 14.28
CA ALA A 269 14.41 3.54 15.08
C ALA A 269 14.51 3.25 16.58
N GLU A 270 14.92 4.25 17.38
CA GLU A 270 15.17 4.09 18.83
C GLU A 270 13.97 3.51 19.58
N ARG A 271 12.78 4.09 19.40
CA ARG A 271 11.51 3.57 19.96
C ARG A 271 11.25 2.09 19.65
N SER A 272 11.77 1.59 18.53
CA SER A 272 11.60 0.19 18.13
C SER A 272 12.66 -0.72 18.74
N ARG A 273 13.86 -0.19 18.99
CA ARG A 273 14.91 -0.87 19.76
C ARG A 273 14.49 -1.02 21.22
N GLU A 274 13.99 0.04 21.84
CA GLU A 274 13.43 0.01 23.20
C GLU A 274 12.30 -1.04 23.31
N TYR A 275 11.42 -1.11 22.32
CA TYR A 275 10.39 -2.14 22.27
C TYR A 275 10.99 -3.55 22.17
N ALA A 276 11.99 -3.75 21.30
CA ALA A 276 12.66 -5.05 21.18
C ALA A 276 13.34 -5.48 22.48
N ILE A 277 13.95 -4.55 23.23
CA ILE A 277 14.51 -4.81 24.56
C ILE A 277 13.41 -5.27 25.54
N LYS A 278 12.26 -4.59 25.57
CA LYS A 278 11.11 -5.00 26.38
C LYS A 278 10.57 -6.38 25.96
N ALA A 279 10.58 -6.68 24.67
CA ALA A 279 10.18 -7.99 24.15
C ALA A 279 11.15 -9.09 24.61
N THR A 280 12.47 -8.85 24.58
CA THR A 280 13.48 -9.77 25.12
C THR A 280 13.22 -10.09 26.60
N GLN A 281 12.98 -9.05 27.41
CA GLN A 281 12.64 -9.22 28.84
C GLN A 281 11.33 -9.99 29.04
N SER A 282 10.36 -9.80 28.16
CA SER A 282 9.07 -10.50 28.24
C SER A 282 9.23 -11.98 27.90
N TRP A 283 10.02 -12.32 26.88
CA TRP A 283 10.36 -13.71 26.55
C TRP A 283 11.12 -14.39 27.68
N GLU A 284 12.07 -13.71 28.32
CA GLU A 284 12.77 -14.24 29.49
C GLU A 284 11.82 -14.53 30.65
N LYS A 285 10.88 -13.62 30.95
CA LYS A 285 9.85 -13.85 31.97
C LYS A 285 8.98 -15.07 31.65
N ILE A 286 8.60 -15.26 30.38
CA ILE A 286 7.82 -16.43 29.95
C ILE A 286 8.64 -17.72 30.16
N ALA A 287 9.92 -17.70 29.79
CA ALA A 287 10.81 -18.86 29.98
C ALA A 287 10.98 -19.22 31.46
N LEU A 288 11.10 -18.22 32.34
CA LEU A 288 11.27 -18.43 33.78
C LEU A 288 9.98 -18.86 34.48
N ALA A 289 8.83 -18.37 34.02
CA ALA A 289 7.53 -18.63 34.66
C ALA A 289 6.86 -19.93 34.17
N SER A 290 7.22 -20.44 32.99
CA SER A 290 6.57 -21.60 32.41
C SER A 290 7.11 -22.92 32.98
N GLY A 291 6.20 -23.81 33.39
CA GLY A 291 6.53 -25.21 33.71
C GLY A 291 6.61 -26.13 32.47
N ASP A 292 6.17 -25.67 31.31
CA ASP A 292 6.19 -26.46 30.06
C ASP A 292 7.52 -26.26 29.32
N ARG A 293 8.29 -27.34 29.19
CA ARG A 293 9.60 -27.37 28.49
C ARG A 293 9.53 -26.84 27.06
N ARG A 294 8.43 -27.06 26.33
CA ARG A 294 8.27 -26.58 24.95
C ARG A 294 8.13 -25.06 24.91
N VAL A 295 7.34 -24.51 25.85
CA VAL A 295 7.17 -23.06 25.99
C VAL A 295 8.48 -22.41 26.40
N VAL A 296 9.20 -23.01 27.37
CA VAL A 296 10.52 -22.54 27.80
C VAL A 296 11.49 -22.48 26.62
N ALA A 297 11.67 -23.60 25.91
CA ALA A 297 12.60 -23.67 24.77
C ALA A 297 12.24 -22.66 23.66
N TYR A 298 10.95 -22.48 23.37
CA TYR A 298 10.50 -21.51 22.38
C TYR A 298 10.78 -20.06 22.81
N ALA A 299 10.49 -19.73 24.07
CA ALA A 299 10.70 -18.40 24.62
C ALA A 299 12.20 -18.05 24.68
N GLU A 300 13.05 -18.99 25.11
CA GLU A 300 14.51 -18.83 25.08
C GLU A 300 15.02 -18.61 23.66
N GLN A 301 14.54 -19.38 22.69
CA GLN A 301 14.89 -19.18 21.28
C GLN A 301 14.53 -17.76 20.80
N GLN A 302 13.33 -17.24 21.11
CA GLN A 302 12.95 -15.89 20.71
C GLN A 302 13.78 -14.81 21.41
N ARG A 303 14.05 -14.98 22.71
CA ARG A 303 14.96 -14.10 23.47
C ARG A 303 16.33 -14.05 22.81
N ASP A 304 16.91 -15.20 22.50
CA ASP A 304 18.27 -15.29 21.94
C ASP A 304 18.35 -14.67 20.55
N HIS A 305 17.32 -14.87 19.72
CA HIS A 305 17.21 -14.20 18.42
C HIS A 305 17.19 -12.66 18.54
N LEU A 306 16.43 -12.12 19.49
CA LEU A 306 16.37 -10.68 19.72
C LEU A 306 17.69 -10.14 20.27
N THR A 307 18.30 -10.84 21.23
CA THR A 307 19.61 -10.47 21.80
C THR A 307 20.68 -10.44 20.71
N ALA A 308 20.78 -11.47 19.87
CA ALA A 308 21.73 -11.49 18.75
C ALA A 308 21.49 -10.33 17.77
N SER A 309 20.22 -10.04 17.45
CA SER A 309 19.85 -8.95 16.55
C SER A 309 20.15 -7.56 17.13
N LEU A 310 19.98 -7.39 18.45
CA LEU A 310 20.30 -6.16 19.17
C LEU A 310 21.82 -5.93 19.20
N SER A 311 22.60 -6.97 19.49
CA SER A 311 24.07 -6.92 19.48
C SER A 311 24.63 -6.59 18.09
N ALA A 312 24.15 -7.27 17.04
CA ALA A 312 24.56 -6.99 15.66
C ALA A 312 24.22 -5.54 15.25
N GLY A 313 23.06 -5.03 15.65
CA GLY A 313 22.66 -3.64 15.41
C GLY A 313 23.50 -2.61 16.17
N GLN A 314 24.07 -2.96 17.32
CA GLN A 314 25.04 -2.11 18.04
C GLN A 314 26.40 -2.12 17.34
N THR A 315 26.87 -3.29 16.89
CA THR A 315 28.12 -3.42 16.13
C THR A 315 28.06 -2.65 14.81
N GLU A 316 26.97 -2.76 14.05
CA GLU A 316 26.77 -1.96 12.83
C GLU A 316 26.72 -0.45 13.13
N ALA A 317 26.11 -0.04 14.25
CA ALA A 317 26.08 1.37 14.65
C ALA A 317 27.48 1.86 15.04
N SER A 318 28.30 1.04 15.71
CA SER A 318 29.68 1.39 16.06
C SER A 318 30.63 1.36 14.86
N VAL A 319 30.41 0.46 13.89
CA VAL A 319 31.23 0.35 12.66
C VAL A 319 30.85 1.44 11.64
N ASN A 320 29.57 1.83 11.57
CA ASN A 320 29.11 2.94 10.72
C ASN A 320 29.27 4.33 11.38
N VAL A 321 29.97 4.45 12.52
CA VAL A 321 30.58 5.74 12.90
C VAL A 321 31.77 5.98 11.98
N VAL A 322 31.49 6.15 10.68
CA VAL A 322 32.38 6.92 9.82
C VAL A 322 32.25 8.35 10.33
N HIS A 323 33.31 8.89 10.92
CA HIS A 323 33.45 10.33 11.09
C HIS A 323 33.43 10.97 9.70
N ALA A 324 32.24 11.21 9.16
CA ALA A 324 32.07 12.32 8.26
C ALA A 324 32.33 13.57 9.11
N ASP A 325 33.36 14.33 8.75
CA ASP A 325 33.88 15.47 9.49
C ASP A 325 32.96 16.69 9.34
N PHE A 326 31.66 16.48 9.61
CA PHE A 326 30.73 17.56 9.84
C PHE A 326 31.06 18.13 11.22
N GLY A 327 31.74 19.27 11.23
CA GLY A 327 32.24 19.91 12.45
C GLY A 327 31.19 19.99 13.57
N SER A 328 31.64 20.05 14.82
CA SER A 328 30.82 19.95 16.04
C SER A 328 29.55 20.82 16.06
N LYS A 329 29.57 21.97 15.37
CA LYS A 329 28.42 22.88 15.22
C LYS A 329 27.27 22.27 14.38
N PHE A 330 27.55 21.54 13.31
CA PHE A 330 26.52 20.89 12.49
C PHE A 330 25.80 19.81 13.29
N ARG A 331 26.55 18.97 14.02
CA ARG A 331 25.98 17.92 14.88
C ARG A 331 25.12 18.51 16.00
N ALA A 332 25.56 19.58 16.66
CA ALA A 332 24.77 20.28 17.67
C ALA A 332 23.47 20.89 17.09
N ASN A 333 23.53 21.45 15.88
CA ASN A 333 22.36 22.00 15.20
C ASN A 333 21.36 20.90 14.77
N LEU A 334 21.86 19.75 14.32
CA LEU A 334 21.03 18.60 13.93
C LEU A 334 20.25 18.03 15.12
N VAL A 335 20.91 17.87 16.28
CA VAL A 335 20.25 17.45 17.53
C VAL A 335 19.20 18.47 17.97
N THR A 336 19.48 19.76 17.80
CA THR A 336 18.55 20.85 18.12
C THR A 336 17.30 20.80 17.22
N LEU A 337 17.48 20.58 15.92
CA LEU A 337 16.38 20.40 14.98
C LEU A 337 15.55 19.15 15.31
N GLN A 338 16.21 18.03 15.56
CA GLN A 338 15.55 16.77 15.89
C GLN A 338 14.71 16.92 17.17
N LYS A 339 15.21 17.64 18.19
CA LYS A 339 14.46 17.95 19.41
C LYS A 339 13.26 18.86 19.12
N ALA A 340 13.43 19.92 18.33
CA ALA A 340 12.32 20.80 17.95
C ALA A 340 11.23 20.08 17.15
N VAL A 341 11.58 19.14 16.27
CA VAL A 341 10.62 18.34 15.51
C VAL A 341 9.94 17.26 16.37
N LEU A 342 10.68 16.68 17.32
CA LEU A 342 10.16 15.70 18.28
C LEU A 342 9.29 16.29 19.41
N GLU A 343 9.23 17.62 19.55
CA GLU A 343 8.23 18.32 20.39
C GLU A 343 6.87 18.48 19.66
N GLY A 344 6.82 18.27 18.34
CA GLY A 344 5.58 18.24 17.55
C GLY A 344 4.50 17.20 17.94
N PRO A 345 4.79 16.07 18.62
CA PRO A 345 3.79 15.14 19.13
C PRO A 345 2.88 15.71 20.23
N GLU A 346 3.25 16.82 20.89
CA GLU A 346 2.42 17.49 21.91
C GLU A 346 1.41 18.50 21.30
N MET A 347 1.38 18.66 19.97
CA MET A 347 0.65 19.73 19.26
C MET A 347 -0.82 19.43 18.94
N ARG A 348 -1.49 18.54 19.68
CA ARG A 348 -2.92 18.24 19.46
C ARG A 348 -3.86 19.21 20.18
N GLU A 349 -3.36 19.99 21.15
CA GLU A 349 -4.16 20.91 21.98
C GLU A 349 -3.46 22.27 22.19
N THR A 350 -2.76 22.81 21.19
CA THR A 350 -2.07 24.11 21.32
C THR A 350 -2.87 25.27 20.73
N THR A 351 -2.74 26.43 21.34
CA THR A 351 -3.31 27.68 20.85
C THR A 351 -2.55 28.17 19.62
N ARG A 352 -3.18 29.03 18.79
CA ARG A 352 -2.56 29.57 17.58
C ARG A 352 -1.22 30.28 17.85
N ALA A 353 -1.11 31.00 18.97
CA ALA A 353 0.12 31.70 19.34
C ALA A 353 1.27 30.73 19.67
N GLU A 354 0.97 29.59 20.29
CA GLU A 354 1.94 28.54 20.58
C GLU A 354 2.40 27.82 19.30
N PHE A 355 1.49 27.65 18.33
CA PHE A 355 1.82 27.12 17.01
C PHE A 355 2.77 28.05 16.24
N GLU A 356 2.49 29.35 16.19
CA GLU A 356 3.35 30.34 15.50
C GLU A 356 4.74 30.43 16.18
N ALA A 357 4.81 30.29 17.50
CA ALA A 357 6.09 30.21 18.23
C ALA A 357 6.88 28.93 17.91
N TYR A 358 6.19 27.79 17.79
CA TYR A 358 6.76 26.51 17.38
C TYR A 358 7.32 26.57 15.95
N GLU A 359 6.54 27.09 15.00
CA GLU A 359 6.95 27.27 13.60
C GLU A 359 8.24 28.07 13.51
N LYS A 360 8.30 29.22 14.20
CA LYS A 360 9.49 30.07 14.25
C LYS A 360 10.72 29.35 14.86
N LYS A 361 10.50 28.47 15.85
CA LYS A 361 11.56 27.66 16.48
C LYS A 361 12.12 26.63 15.50
N VAL A 362 11.24 25.96 14.74
CA VAL A 362 11.63 24.98 13.71
C VAL A 362 12.35 25.66 12.54
N GLU A 363 11.82 26.78 12.04
CA GLU A 363 12.47 27.58 11.00
C GLU A 363 13.87 28.04 11.42
N THR A 364 14.02 28.53 12.64
CA THR A 364 15.32 28.95 13.18
C THR A 364 16.30 27.77 13.26
N ALA A 365 15.82 26.58 13.64
CA ALA A 365 16.65 25.37 13.71
C ALA A 365 17.10 24.91 12.30
N LEU A 366 16.20 24.95 11.32
CA LEU A 366 16.50 24.64 9.91
C LEU A 366 17.50 25.63 9.32
N PHE A 367 17.30 26.93 9.54
CA PHE A 367 18.19 27.98 9.06
C PHE A 367 19.62 27.85 9.63
N ARG A 368 19.74 27.50 10.91
CA ARG A 368 21.05 27.22 11.54
C ARG A 368 21.72 25.98 10.97
N LEU A 369 20.94 24.95 10.64
CA LEU A 369 21.44 23.73 10.03
C LEU A 369 22.00 24.00 8.62
N GLU A 370 21.25 24.74 7.79
CA GLU A 370 21.64 25.09 6.41
C GLU A 370 22.93 25.94 6.34
N ARG A 371 23.16 26.80 7.34
CA ARG A 371 24.41 27.58 7.44
C ARG A 371 25.59 26.80 8.00
N SER A 372 25.35 25.63 8.58
CA SER A 372 26.42 24.74 9.07
C SER A 372 26.92 23.73 8.03
N VAL A 373 26.32 23.71 6.83
CA VAL A 373 26.80 22.96 5.66
C VAL A 373 27.61 23.90 4.75
N GLY A 374 28.83 23.51 4.39
CA GLY A 374 29.71 24.32 3.54
C GLY A 374 29.22 24.44 2.09
N PRO A 375 29.70 25.42 1.29
CA PRO A 375 29.19 25.67 -0.07
C PRO A 375 29.40 24.51 -1.05
N VAL A 376 30.33 23.59 -0.75
CA VAL A 376 30.67 22.43 -1.58
C VAL A 376 29.72 21.25 -1.34
N GLU A 377 28.91 21.30 -0.28
CA GLU A 377 28.04 20.22 0.18
C GLU A 377 26.55 20.61 0.25
N ARG A 378 26.18 21.75 -0.35
CA ARG A 378 24.79 22.23 -0.43
C ARG A 378 24.01 21.60 -1.57
#